data_AF-A0A8B6FIE9-F1
#
_entry.id   AF-A0A8B6FIE9-F1
#
_cell.length_a   1.000
_cell.length_b   1.000
_cell.length_c   1.000
_cell.angle_alpha   90.00
_cell.angle_beta   90.00
_cell.angle_gamma   90.00
#
_symmetry.space_group_name_H-M   'P 1'
#
loop_
_entity.id
_entity.type
_entity.pdbx_description
1 polymer ?
#
loop_
_entity_poly.entity_id
_entity_poly.type
_entity_poly.pdbx_seq_one_letter_code
_entity_poly.pdbx_strand_id
1 'polypeptide(L)'
;DISSNLWMFMTVMCAHMLSVFGQTSRENNVLLNLLRTKRSSDCDNNNCFNSIARNSICPWHYRINFNEYRRPRSIPEAICESDSPRILPTHGLSCLPISAQIHVKQLVLNGHFQWRNIDIRVGCTAVLQ
;
A
#
# COMPACT_ATOMS: atom_id res chain seq x y z
N ASP A 1 -3.06 24.80 13.94
CA ASP A 1 -1.84 23.98 13.69
C ASP A 1 -2.15 22.54 13.29
N ILE A 2 -2.85 22.34 12.17
CA ILE A 2 -3.20 21.01 11.60
C ILE A 2 -2.27 20.65 10.43
N SER A 3 -1.58 21.65 9.86
CA SER A 3 -0.64 21.47 8.75
C SER A 3 0.58 20.65 9.15
N SER A 4 1.15 20.86 10.34
CA SER A 4 2.40 20.22 10.78
C SER A 4 2.30 18.69 10.91
N ASN A 5 1.11 18.16 11.20
CA ASN A 5 0.89 16.72 11.36
C ASN A 5 0.74 16.01 10.00
N LEU A 6 0.12 16.66 9.00
CA LEU A 6 -0.04 16.09 7.66
C LEU A 6 1.31 15.85 6.96
N TRP A 7 2.25 16.79 7.14
CA TRP A 7 3.60 16.65 6.59
C TRP A 7 4.37 15.49 7.24
N MET A 8 4.20 15.26 8.55
CA MET A 8 4.84 14.12 9.22
C MET A 8 4.31 12.78 8.68
N PHE A 9 3.00 12.63 8.44
CA PHE A 9 2.44 11.41 7.85
C PHE A 9 2.90 11.18 6.40
N MET A 10 2.98 12.23 5.58
CA MET A 10 3.51 12.11 4.21
C MET A 10 4.99 11.77 4.17
N THR A 11 5.80 12.31 5.10
CA THR A 11 7.24 12.06 5.12
C THR A 11 7.56 10.63 5.58
N VAL A 12 6.78 10.08 6.52
CA VAL A 12 6.92 8.69 6.96
C VAL A 12 6.52 7.72 5.84
N MET A 13 5.44 7.99 5.10
CA MET A 13 5.03 7.17 3.94
C MET A 13 6.05 7.21 2.79
N CYS A 14 6.71 8.35 2.58
CA CYS A 14 7.72 8.50 1.51
C CYS A 14 9.07 7.87 1.87
N ALA A 15 9.51 7.96 3.14
CA ALA A 15 10.77 7.37 3.60
C ALA A 15 10.75 5.83 3.61
N HIS A 16 9.57 5.20 3.76
CA HIS A 16 9.40 3.75 3.68
C HIS A 16 9.53 3.18 2.25
N MET A 17 9.42 4.00 1.21
CA MET A 17 9.56 3.57 -0.19
C MET A 17 11.02 3.51 -0.67
N LEU A 18 11.91 4.32 -0.08
CA LEU A 18 13.28 4.49 -0.59
C LEU A 18 14.29 3.45 -0.06
N SER A 19 14.00 2.74 1.03
CA SER A 19 14.91 1.73 1.59
C SER A 19 14.80 0.34 0.95
N VAL A 20 13.92 0.17 -0.04
CA VAL A 20 13.50 -1.15 -0.58
C VAL A 20 14.31 -1.59 -1.81
N PHE A 21 15.12 -0.70 -2.42
CA PHE A 21 15.79 -0.99 -3.70
C PHE A 21 17.15 -1.67 -3.59
N GLY A 22 17.56 -2.12 -2.40
CA GLY A 22 18.80 -2.84 -2.19
C GLY A 22 18.60 -4.32 -1.89
N GLN A 23 19.08 -5.18 -2.80
CA GLN A 23 19.47 -6.58 -2.61
C GLN A 23 18.53 -7.68 -3.14
N THR A 24 19.00 -8.20 -4.26
CA THR A 24 18.73 -9.48 -4.93
C THR A 24 18.81 -10.70 -4.01
N SER A 25 18.01 -11.72 -4.35
CA SER A 25 18.18 -13.15 -3.98
C SER A 25 17.68 -13.63 -2.60
N ARG A 26 16.37 -13.49 -2.32
CA ARG A 26 15.59 -14.33 -1.36
C ARG A 26 14.07 -14.08 -1.51
N GLU A 27 13.54 -14.29 -2.71
CA GLU A 27 12.29 -13.66 -3.21
C GLU A 27 10.92 -14.12 -2.65
N ASN A 28 10.83 -14.99 -1.64
CA ASN A 28 9.52 -15.32 -1.02
C ASN A 28 9.29 -14.75 0.39
N ASN A 29 10.32 -14.18 1.04
CA ASN A 29 10.21 -13.66 2.41
C ASN A 29 10.29 -12.13 2.52
N VAL A 30 10.59 -11.41 1.43
CA VAL A 30 10.80 -9.96 1.48
C VAL A 30 9.48 -9.18 1.49
N LEU A 31 8.44 -9.62 0.76
CA LEU A 31 7.15 -8.92 0.79
C LEU A 31 6.44 -9.00 2.14
N LEU A 32 6.64 -10.10 2.88
CA LEU A 32 6.17 -10.23 4.28
C LEU A 32 7.04 -9.43 5.25
N ASN A 33 8.32 -9.22 4.96
CA ASN A 33 9.23 -8.40 5.78
C ASN A 33 9.11 -6.89 5.49
N LEU A 34 8.59 -6.49 4.33
CA LEU A 34 8.16 -5.13 4.00
C LEU A 34 7.01 -4.64 4.91
N LEU A 35 6.23 -5.56 5.45
CA LEU A 35 5.22 -5.29 6.49
C LEU A 35 5.81 -5.33 7.92
N ARG A 36 7.06 -5.77 8.11
CA ARG A 36 7.60 -6.08 9.44
C ARG A 36 8.63 -5.07 9.97
N THR A 37 9.04 -4.09 9.16
CA THR A 37 10.09 -3.14 9.53
C THR A 37 9.51 -1.85 10.13
N LYS A 38 9.14 -1.93 11.43
CA LYS A 38 9.17 -0.94 12.55
C LYS A 38 9.20 0.58 12.20
N ARG A 39 8.44 1.48 12.86
CA ARG A 39 8.10 1.61 14.30
C ARG A 39 6.69 2.21 14.51
N SER A 40 5.79 1.41 15.04
CA SER A 40 4.89 1.85 16.12
C SER A 40 5.11 0.85 17.24
N SER A 41 5.39 1.34 18.45
CA SER A 41 5.80 0.53 19.59
C SER A 41 4.74 -0.48 20.07
N ASP A 42 3.53 -0.43 19.51
CA ASP A 42 2.37 -1.22 19.96
C ASP A 42 1.85 -2.22 18.91
N CYS A 43 2.64 -2.49 17.87
CA CYS A 43 2.21 -3.31 16.74
C CYS A 43 2.69 -4.76 16.84
N ASP A 44 1.84 -5.66 17.34
CA ASP A 44 2.05 -7.10 17.16
C ASP A 44 2.07 -7.43 15.66
N ASN A 45 3.13 -8.12 15.25
CA ASN A 45 3.74 -8.19 13.91
C ASN A 45 2.83 -8.50 12.67
N ASN A 46 1.53 -8.78 12.82
CA ASN A 46 0.57 -8.95 11.72
C ASN A 46 -0.72 -8.13 11.86
N ASN A 47 -0.94 -7.47 13.01
CA ASN A 47 -2.20 -6.80 13.32
C ASN A 47 -2.20 -5.32 12.93
N CYS A 48 -1.03 -4.70 12.68
CA CYS A 48 -1.01 -3.25 12.47
C CYS A 48 -1.50 -2.77 11.10
N PHE A 49 -1.31 -3.52 10.02
CA PHE A 49 -1.89 -3.13 8.72
C PHE A 49 -3.40 -3.28 8.71
N ASN A 50 -3.92 -4.33 9.36
CA ASN A 50 -5.35 -4.49 9.57
C ASN A 50 -5.90 -3.40 10.49
N SER A 51 -5.13 -2.98 11.50
CA SER A 51 -5.50 -1.89 12.40
C SER A 51 -5.58 -0.56 11.66
N ILE A 52 -4.56 -0.19 10.86
CA ILE A 52 -4.55 1.04 10.07
C ILE A 52 -5.71 1.05 9.07
N ALA A 53 -5.89 -0.04 8.33
CA ALA A 53 -6.93 -0.13 7.31
C ALA A 53 -8.35 -0.03 7.89
N ARG A 54 -8.58 -0.57 9.10
CA ARG A 54 -9.89 -0.50 9.78
C ARG A 54 -10.13 0.82 10.52
N ASN A 55 -9.07 1.41 11.09
CA ASN A 55 -9.16 2.63 11.91
C ASN A 55 -9.01 3.90 11.07
N SER A 56 -8.69 3.79 9.78
CA SER A 56 -8.69 4.91 8.86
C SER A 56 -10.07 5.56 8.74
N ILE A 57 -10.08 6.88 8.56
CA ILE A 57 -11.27 7.65 8.18
C ILE A 57 -11.83 7.15 6.85
N CYS A 58 -10.96 6.76 5.92
CA CYS A 58 -11.32 6.06 4.69
C CYS A 58 -10.86 4.62 4.82
N PRO A 59 -11.67 3.71 5.37
CA PRO A 59 -11.30 2.33 5.58
C PRO A 59 -11.09 1.59 4.26
N TRP A 60 -10.24 0.57 4.29
CA TRP A 60 -10.04 -0.34 3.17
C TRP A 60 -9.84 -1.77 3.64
N HIS A 61 -10.01 -2.70 2.71
CA HIS A 61 -9.54 -4.07 2.87
C HIS A 61 -8.59 -4.45 1.74
N TYR A 62 -7.79 -5.49 1.95
CA TYR A 62 -6.88 -5.99 0.92
C TYR A 62 -7.51 -7.12 0.14
N ARG A 63 -7.38 -7.06 -1.18
CA ARG A 63 -7.66 -8.17 -2.08
C ARG A 63 -6.36 -8.63 -2.73
N ILE A 64 -6.18 -9.94 -2.85
CA ILE A 64 -5.02 -10.50 -3.54
C ILE A 64 -5.26 -10.45 -5.06
N ASN A 65 -4.44 -9.67 -5.75
CA ASN A 65 -4.30 -9.66 -7.20
C ASN A 65 -3.31 -10.76 -7.61
N PHE A 66 -3.85 -11.88 -8.09
CA PHE A 66 -3.06 -13.02 -8.53
C PHE A 66 -2.83 -13.00 -10.03
N ASN A 67 -1.59 -13.19 -10.45
CA ASN A 67 -1.20 -13.35 -11.85
C ASN A 67 -0.10 -14.41 -11.96
N GLU A 68 -0.41 -15.53 -12.62
CA GLU A 68 0.50 -16.67 -12.77
C GLU A 68 1.76 -16.36 -13.60
N TYR A 69 1.65 -15.37 -14.50
CA TYR A 69 2.69 -14.92 -15.41
C TYR A 69 3.54 -13.78 -14.85
N ARG A 70 3.32 -13.37 -13.59
CA ARG A 70 4.04 -12.26 -12.94
C ARG A 70 4.86 -12.75 -11.75
N ARG A 71 5.97 -12.07 -11.44
CA ARG A 71 6.69 -12.17 -10.17
C ARG A 71 6.76 -10.79 -9.51
N PRO A 72 6.27 -10.64 -8.25
CA PRO A 72 5.55 -11.64 -7.47
C PRO A 72 4.17 -11.99 -8.09
N ARG A 73 3.73 -13.24 -7.89
CA ARG A 73 2.45 -13.74 -8.44
C ARG A 73 1.25 -13.12 -7.73
N SER A 74 1.37 -12.99 -6.41
CA SER A 74 0.33 -12.42 -5.55
C SER A 74 0.76 -11.03 -5.11
N ILE A 75 -0.11 -10.06 -5.33
CA ILE A 75 0.11 -8.68 -4.90
C ILE A 75 -1.14 -8.23 -4.12
N PRO A 76 -1.01 -7.85 -2.84
CA PRO A 76 -2.14 -7.30 -2.09
C PRO A 76 -2.45 -5.90 -2.60
N GLU A 77 -3.71 -5.64 -2.95
CA GLU A 77 -4.21 -4.34 -3.37
C GLU A 77 -5.33 -3.86 -2.45
N ALA A 78 -5.28 -2.60 -2.05
CA ALA A 78 -6.28 -1.95 -1.23
C ALA A 78 -7.54 -1.63 -2.03
N ILE A 79 -8.70 -1.90 -1.42
CA ILE A 79 -10.03 -1.55 -1.93
C ILE A 79 -10.73 -0.73 -0.87
N CYS A 80 -11.08 0.53 -1.19
CA CYS A 80 -11.82 1.40 -0.29
C CYS A 80 -13.21 0.80 -0.02
N GLU A 81 -13.64 0.80 1.23
CA GLU A 81 -14.96 0.24 1.59
C GLU A 81 -16.11 1.19 1.24
N SER A 82 -15.84 2.50 1.18
CA SER A 82 -16.84 3.53 0.88
C SER A 82 -16.17 4.71 0.19
N ASP A 83 -16.95 5.43 -0.62
CA ASP A 83 -16.57 6.72 -1.20
C ASP A 83 -16.68 7.87 -0.19
N SER A 84 -17.36 7.65 0.95
CA SER A 84 -17.55 8.65 2.01
C SER A 84 -16.70 8.34 3.23
N PRO A 85 -16.02 9.35 3.82
CA PRO A 85 -15.22 9.14 5.01
C PRO A 85 -16.07 8.92 6.27
N ARG A 86 -15.55 8.13 7.22
CA ARG A 86 -16.14 7.83 8.55
C ARG A 86 -16.01 8.99 9.55
N ILE A 87 -16.17 10.23 9.09
CA ILE A 87 -16.19 11.42 9.95
C ILE A 87 -17.43 12.26 9.60
N LEU A 88 -18.01 12.92 10.60
CA LEU A 88 -19.08 13.89 10.40
C LEU A 88 -18.60 15.27 10.86
N PRO A 89 -18.90 16.34 10.09
CA PRO A 89 -19.54 16.33 8.78
C PRO A 89 -18.57 15.93 7.64
N THR A 90 -19.10 15.33 6.56
CA THR A 90 -18.32 14.86 5.40
C THR A 90 -18.13 15.92 4.31
N HIS A 91 -18.57 17.17 4.51
CA HIS A 91 -18.75 18.15 3.43
C HIS A 91 -17.51 18.31 2.54
N GLY A 92 -17.67 17.95 1.27
CA GLY A 92 -16.63 18.02 0.24
C GLY A 92 -15.56 16.93 0.32
N LEU A 93 -15.61 16.00 1.28
CA LEU A 93 -14.61 14.95 1.41
C LEU A 93 -15.06 13.65 0.76
N SER A 94 -14.15 13.01 0.04
CA SER A 94 -14.36 11.69 -0.57
C SER A 94 -13.14 10.79 -0.41
N CYS A 95 -13.39 9.49 -0.29
CA CYS A 95 -12.36 8.49 -0.13
C CYS A 95 -11.85 8.03 -1.49
N LEU A 96 -10.55 8.20 -1.72
CA LEU A 96 -9.90 7.76 -2.95
C LEU A 96 -8.75 6.79 -2.66
N PRO A 97 -8.47 5.85 -3.57
CA PRO A 97 -7.36 4.93 -3.43
C PRO A 97 -6.03 5.68 -3.58
N ILE A 98 -5.05 5.28 -2.77
CA ILE A 98 -3.66 5.72 -2.90
C ILE A 98 -2.95 4.74 -3.83
N SER A 99 -2.43 5.23 -4.94
CA SER A 99 -1.69 4.42 -5.92
C SER A 99 -0.20 4.51 -5.69
N ALA A 100 0.51 3.41 -5.92
CA ALA A 100 1.96 3.35 -5.94
C ALA A 100 2.44 2.50 -7.13
N GLN A 101 3.57 2.89 -7.71
CA GLN A 101 4.18 2.13 -8.79
C GLN A 101 5.19 1.13 -8.22
N ILE A 102 5.12 -0.12 -8.70
CA ILE A 102 6.07 -1.17 -8.33
C ILE A 102 6.65 -1.85 -9.56
N HIS A 103 7.85 -2.40 -9.40
CA HIS A 103 8.53 -3.18 -10.45
C HIS A 103 8.19 -4.66 -10.31
N VAL A 104 7.75 -5.27 -11.41
CA VAL A 104 7.43 -6.70 -11.47
C VAL A 104 8.10 -7.33 -12.68
N LYS A 105 8.43 -8.63 -12.59
CA LYS A 105 8.82 -9.41 -13.77
C LYS A 105 7.56 -10.03 -14.36
N GLN A 106 7.29 -9.80 -15.64
CA GLN A 106 6.16 -10.37 -16.35
C GLN A 106 6.65 -11.26 -17.49
N LEU A 107 6.08 -12.46 -17.61
CA LEU A 107 6.29 -13.35 -18.74
C LEU A 107 5.63 -12.72 -19.97
N VAL A 108 6.43 -12.46 -21.00
CA VAL A 108 5.93 -11.98 -22.29
C VAL A 108 5.72 -13.16 -23.24
N LEU A 109 4.97 -12.93 -24.33
CA LEU A 109 4.58 -13.96 -25.30
C LEU A 109 5.77 -14.75 -25.87
N ASN A 110 6.97 -14.17 -25.86
CA ASN A 110 8.20 -14.80 -26.36
C ASN A 110 8.85 -15.76 -25.33
N GLY A 111 8.17 -16.08 -24.22
CA GLY A 111 8.66 -17.02 -23.20
C GLY A 111 9.72 -16.47 -22.24
N HIS A 112 10.11 -15.20 -22.40
CA HIS A 112 11.07 -14.53 -21.52
C HIS A 112 10.36 -13.64 -20.48
N PHE A 113 11.02 -13.38 -19.36
CA PHE A 113 10.55 -12.41 -18.37
C PHE A 113 11.11 -11.03 -18.67
N GLN A 114 10.24 -10.01 -18.66
CA GLN A 114 10.63 -8.60 -18.76
C GLN A 114 10.21 -7.83 -17.52
N TRP A 115 11.01 -6.85 -17.14
CA TRP A 115 10.66 -5.93 -16.07
C TRP A 115 9.62 -4.93 -16.57
N ARG A 116 8.58 -4.72 -15.78
CA ARG A 116 7.52 -3.77 -16.05
C ARG A 116 7.13 -3.05 -14.77
N ASN A 117 6.75 -1.79 -14.93
CA ASN A 117 6.14 -1.02 -13.87
C ASN A 117 4.62 -1.21 -13.91
N ILE A 118 4.03 -1.49 -12.76
CA ILE A 118 2.58 -1.56 -12.61
C ILE A 118 2.15 -0.66 -11.45
N ASP A 119 0.96 -0.11 -11.55
CA ASP A 119 0.34 0.66 -10.48
C ASP A 119 -0.51 -0.27 -9.61
N ILE A 120 -0.32 -0.17 -8.31
CA ILE A 120 -1.07 -0.90 -7.29
C ILE A 120 -1.73 0.08 -6.33
N ARG A 121 -2.82 -0.34 -5.71
CA ARG A 121 -3.48 0.42 -4.66
C ARG A 121 -2.96 -0.03 -3.30
N VAL A 122 -2.44 0.89 -2.49
CA VAL A 122 -1.79 0.56 -1.20
C VAL A 122 -2.61 0.95 0.02
N GLY A 123 -3.60 1.83 -0.15
CA GLY A 123 -4.53 2.24 0.90
C GLY A 123 -5.60 3.18 0.35
N CYS A 124 -6.35 3.83 1.23
CA CYS A 124 -7.32 4.87 0.87
C CYS A 124 -7.16 6.10 1.75
N THR A 125 -7.47 7.27 1.21
CA THR A 125 -7.39 8.56 1.91
C THR A 125 -8.59 9.43 1.61
N ALA A 126 -8.94 10.32 2.54
CA ALA A 126 -9.94 11.35 2.32
C ALA A 126 -9.30 12.53 1.57
N VAL A 127 -9.96 13.02 0.53
CA VAL A 127 -9.57 14.21 -0.24
C VAL A 127 -10.74 15.18 -0.32
N LEU A 128 -10.44 16.48 -0.34
CA LEU A 128 -11.41 17.52 -0.60
C LEU A 128 -11.66 17.63 -2.12
N GLN A 129 -12.92 17.60 -2.53
CA GLN A 129 -13.41 17.84 -3.89
C GLN A 129 -13.82 19.29 -4.10
#